data_AF-A0A4Q6B0Q8-F1
#
_entry.id   AF-A0A4Q6B0Q8-F1
#
_cell.length_a   1.000
_cell.length_b   1.000
_cell.length_c   1.000
_cell.angle_alpha   90.00
_cell.angle_beta   90.00
_cell.angle_gamma   90.00
#
_symmetry.space_group_name_H-M   'P 1'
#
loop_
_entity.id
_entity.type
_entity.pdbx_description
1 polymer ?
#
loop_
_entity_poly.entity_id
_entity_poly.type
_entity_poly.pdbx_seq_one_letter_code
_entity_poly.pdbx_strand_id
1 'polypeptide(L)' 'MYGNNESLSDDAKAILGLQLPTDPRWTALAAMSLEDILTDHAYCEQKAATTCISLIQRYNQKEDLVTALAPIVTEEW' A
#
# COMPACT_ATOMS: atom_id res chain seq x y z
N MET A 1 11.05 21.44 20.26
CA MET A 1 10.06 22.31 19.58
C MET A 1 10.03 21.88 18.12
N TYR A 2 9.14 21.05 17.59
CA TYR A 2 7.88 20.48 18.05
C TYR A 2 7.79 19.07 17.45
N GLY A 3 7.84 18.04 18.27
CA GLY A 3 7.42 16.70 17.87
C GLY A 3 5.97 16.56 18.30
N ASN A 4 5.03 16.82 17.39
CA ASN A 4 3.64 16.43 17.61
C ASN A 4 3.60 14.91 17.55
N ASN A 5 3.70 14.27 18.71
CA ASN A 5 3.43 12.86 18.88
C ASN A 5 1.90 12.68 18.94
N GLU A 6 1.23 12.91 17.81
CA GLU A 6 -0.13 12.41 17.63
C GLU A 6 -0.02 10.91 17.44
N SER A 7 -0.09 10.17 18.56
CA SER A 7 -0.27 8.72 18.47
C SER A 7 -1.60 8.48 17.78
N LEU A 8 -1.62 7.74 16.66
CA LEU A 8 -2.87 7.27 16.07
C LEU A 8 -3.74 6.66 17.18
N SER A 9 -5.03 7.04 17.22
CA SER A 9 -6.02 6.38 18.06
C SER A 9 -5.89 4.87 17.89
N ASP A 10 -5.98 4.12 18.98
CA ASP A 10 -5.84 2.66 18.94
C ASP A 10 -6.88 2.00 18.00
N ASP A 11 -8.01 2.67 17.77
CA ASP A 11 -9.03 2.28 16.80
C ASP A 11 -8.51 2.33 15.35
N ALA A 12 -7.72 3.36 15.00
CA ALA A 12 -7.19 3.53 13.64
C ALA A 12 -6.10 2.50 13.32
N LYS A 13 -5.29 2.10 14.32
CA LYS A 13 -4.31 1.02 14.17
C LYS A 13 -4.99 -0.34 13.95
N ALA A 14 -6.08 -0.59 14.68
CA ALA A 14 -6.86 -1.81 14.57
C ALA A 14 -7.55 -1.95 13.19
N ILE A 15 -8.08 -0.86 12.64
CA ILE A 15 -8.71 -0.86 11.30
C ILE A 15 -7.71 -1.20 10.19
N LEU A 16 -6.49 -0.70 10.28
CA LEU A 16 -5.44 -0.92 9.28
C LEU A 16 -4.64 -2.22 9.52
N GLY A 17 -4.81 -2.86 10.67
CA GLY A 17 -4.06 -4.06 11.07
C GLY A 17 -2.58 -3.81 11.39
N LEU A 18 -2.17 -2.56 11.60
CA LEU A 18 -0.77 -2.19 11.83
C LEU A 18 -0.36 -2.43 13.28
N GLN A 19 0.76 -3.12 13.49
CA GLN A 19 1.30 -3.40 14.83
C GLN A 19 2.05 -2.22 15.44
N LEU A 20 2.67 -1.39 14.60
CA LEU A 20 3.47 -0.23 15.01
C LEU A 20 3.28 0.90 14.00
N PRO A 21 3.42 2.17 14.43
CA PRO A 21 3.44 3.30 13.52
C PRO A 21 4.75 3.33 12.71
N THR A 22 4.71 3.98 11.53
CA THR A 22 5.92 4.28 10.76
C THR A 22 6.89 5.12 11.58
N ASP A 23 8.17 4.74 11.63
CA ASP A 23 9.21 5.48 12.35
C ASP A 23 9.33 6.90 11.76
N PRO A 24 9.24 7.98 12.57
CA PRO A 24 9.37 9.36 12.09
C PRO A 24 10.67 9.64 11.32
N ARG A 25 11.73 8.86 11.53
CA ARG A 25 12.99 8.98 10.76
C ARG A 25 12.81 8.56 9.31
N TRP A 26 11.84 7.71 8.99
CA TRP A 26 11.56 7.29 7.62
C TRP A 26 11.18 8.47 6.74
N THR A 27 10.39 9.44 7.25
CA THR A 27 10.02 10.63 6.48
C THR A 27 11.22 11.53 6.18
N ALA A 28 12.16 11.64 7.14
CA ALA A 28 13.41 12.36 6.93
C ALA A 28 14.27 11.70 5.83
N LEU A 29 14.32 10.36 5.78
CA LEU A 29 15.03 9.62 4.73
C LEU A 29 14.32 9.76 3.37
N ALA A 30 13.00 9.62 3.33
CA ALA A 30 12.20 9.78 2.11
C ALA A 30 12.37 11.19 1.51
N ALA A 31 12.50 12.22 2.35
CA ALA A 31 12.74 13.59 1.91
C ALA A 31 14.15 13.83 1.32
N MET A 32 15.10 12.92 1.52
CA MET A 32 16.45 13.04 0.94
C MET A 32 16.43 12.85 -0.59
N SER A 33 15.51 12.02 -1.10
CA SER A 33 15.34 11.79 -2.53
C SER A 33 13.88 11.37 -2.81
N LEU A 34 13.05 12.35 -3.17
CA LEU A 34 11.66 12.08 -3.53
C LEU A 34 11.57 11.30 -4.84
N GLU A 35 12.53 11.47 -5.75
CA GLU A 35 12.60 10.74 -7.03
C GLU A 35 12.72 9.23 -6.81
N ASP A 36 13.59 8.79 -5.91
CA ASP A 36 13.75 7.37 -5.59
C ASP A 36 12.47 6.79 -4.98
N ILE A 37 11.81 7.55 -4.10
CA ILE A 37 10.54 7.16 -3.46
C ILE A 37 9.42 7.06 -4.49
N LEU A 38 9.27 8.04 -5.38
CA LEU A 38 8.23 8.01 -6.41
C LEU A 38 8.49 6.91 -7.44
N THR A 39 9.76 6.62 -7.74
CA THR A 39 10.15 5.50 -8.60
C THR A 39 9.77 4.17 -7.97
N ASP A 40 10.14 3.93 -6.71
CA ASP A 40 9.77 2.71 -6.00
C ASP A 40 8.24 2.57 -5.82
N HIS A 41 7.55 3.68 -5.57
CA HIS A 41 6.08 3.74 -5.50
C HIS A 41 5.44 3.30 -6.82
N ALA A 42 5.87 3.83 -7.97
CA ALA A 42 5.36 3.42 -9.27
C ALA A 42 5.57 1.90 -9.52
N TYR A 43 6.70 1.34 -9.07
CA TYR A 43 6.91 -0.10 -9.10
C TYR A 43 6.01 -0.86 -8.11
N CYS A 44 5.69 -0.29 -6.96
CA CYS A 44 4.76 -0.89 -6.00
C CYS A 44 3.36 -1.04 -6.59
N GLU A 45 2.84 -0.02 -7.26
CA GLU A 45 1.50 -0.10 -7.87
C GLU A 45 1.48 -1.12 -9.02
N GLN A 46 2.52 -1.12 -9.86
CA GLN A 46 2.66 -2.15 -10.89
C GLN A 46 2.73 -3.58 -10.30
N LYS A 47 3.42 -3.77 -9.18
CA LYS A 47 3.47 -5.06 -8.47
C LYS A 47 2.09 -5.43 -7.91
N ALA A 48 1.34 -4.48 -7.37
CA ALA A 48 -0.03 -4.69 -6.88
C ALA A 48 -0.96 -5.14 -8.01
N ALA A 49 -0.97 -4.40 -9.13
CA ALA A 49 -1.73 -4.74 -10.33
C ALA A 49 -1.37 -6.12 -10.89
N THR A 50 -0.06 -6.41 -11.03
CA THR A 50 0.42 -7.69 -11.58
C THR A 50 0.10 -8.86 -10.65
N THR A 51 0.12 -8.64 -9.33
CA THR A 51 -0.28 -9.64 -8.34
C THR A 51 -1.76 -9.97 -8.48
N CYS A 52 -2.63 -8.95 -8.61
CA CYS A 52 -4.05 -9.14 -8.82
C CYS A 52 -4.35 -9.90 -10.13
N ILE A 53 -3.68 -9.53 -11.23
CA ILE A 53 -3.79 -10.25 -12.51
C ILE A 53 -3.39 -11.72 -12.35
N SER A 54 -2.28 -11.98 -11.65
CA SER A 54 -1.81 -13.36 -11.41
C SER A 54 -2.80 -14.19 -10.60
N LEU A 55 -3.47 -13.58 -9.60
CA LEU A 55 -4.52 -14.24 -8.83
C LEU A 55 -5.76 -14.54 -9.68
N ILE A 56 -6.21 -13.59 -10.50
CA ILE A 56 -7.33 -13.77 -11.43
C ILE A 56 -7.05 -14.93 -12.40
N GLN A 57 -5.88 -14.95 -13.03
CA GLN A 57 -5.51 -16.00 -13.98
C GLN A 57 -5.47 -17.38 -13.32
N ARG A 58 -4.84 -17.47 -12.14
CA ARG A 58 -4.68 -18.73 -11.39
C ARG A 58 -6.01 -19.28 -10.87
N TYR A 59 -6.92 -18.41 -10.46
CA TYR A 59 -8.19 -18.79 -9.83
C TYR A 59 -9.41 -18.31 -10.64
N ASN A 60 -9.33 -18.41 -11.96
CA ASN A 60 -10.34 -17.90 -12.90
C ASN A 60 -11.76 -18.46 -12.69
N GLN A 61 -11.90 -19.62 -12.05
CA GLN A 61 -13.18 -20.25 -11.73
C GLN A 61 -13.86 -19.64 -10.48
N LYS A 62 -13.15 -18.81 -9.72
CA LYS A 62 -13.69 -18.13 -8.53
C LYS A 62 -14.24 -16.77 -8.93
N GLU A 63 -15.47 -16.75 -9.45
CA GLU A 63 -16.12 -15.54 -10.00
C GLU A 63 -16.07 -14.35 -9.03
N ASP A 64 -16.40 -14.56 -7.74
CA ASP A 64 -16.34 -13.50 -6.72
C ASP A 64 -14.95 -12.86 -6.59
N LEU A 65 -13.87 -13.66 -6.67
CA LEU A 65 -12.50 -13.15 -6.62
C LEU A 65 -12.18 -12.34 -7.87
N VAL A 66 -12.59 -12.82 -9.04
CA VAL A 66 -12.36 -12.11 -10.31
C VAL A 66 -13.08 -10.76 -10.32
N THR A 67 -14.35 -10.74 -9.93
CA THR A 67 -15.15 -9.52 -9.84
C THR A 67 -14.58 -8.53 -8.84
N ALA A 68 -14.07 -8.99 -7.69
CA ALA A 68 -13.49 -8.12 -6.67
C ALA A 68 -12.11 -7.55 -7.06
N LEU A 69 -11.25 -8.33 -7.72
CA LEU A 69 -9.88 -7.90 -8.04
C LEU A 69 -9.77 -7.11 -9.35
N ALA A 70 -10.70 -7.29 -10.30
CA ALA A 70 -10.70 -6.56 -11.56
C ALA A 70 -10.65 -5.02 -11.40
N PRO A 71 -11.46 -4.37 -10.54
CA PRO A 71 -11.36 -2.93 -10.34
C PRO A 71 -10.04 -2.50 -9.69
N ILE A 72 -9.49 -3.31 -8.77
CA ILE A 72 -8.20 -3.03 -8.11
C ILE A 72 -7.08 -2.99 -9.14
N VAL A 73 -7.07 -3.93 -10.10
CA VAL A 73 -6.11 -3.87 -11.21
C VAL A 73 -6.19 -2.49 -11.88
N THR A 74 -7.38 -2.02 -12.27
CA THR A 74 -7.52 -0.73 -12.95
C THR A 74 -7.13 0.49 -12.09
N GLU A 75 -7.30 0.42 -10.77
CA GLU A 75 -6.90 1.50 -9.85
C GLU A 75 -5.37 1.64 -9.73
N GLU A 76 -4.65 0.51 -9.77
CA GLU A 76 -3.20 0.43 -9.54
C GLU A 76 -2.34 0.53 -10.81
N TRP A 77 -2.95 0.78 -11.99
CA TRP A 77 -2.29 0.82 -13.31
C TRP A 77 -1.93 2.22 -13.80
#